data_AF-A0A378XHV3-F1
#
_entry.id   AF-A0A378XHV3-F1
#
_cell.length_a   1.000
_cell.length_b   1.000
_cell.length_c   1.000
_cell.angle_alpha   90.00
_cell.angle_beta   90.00
_cell.angle_gamma   90.00
#
_symmetry.space_group_name_H-M   'P 1'
#
loop_
_entity.id
_entity.type
_entity.pdbx_description
1 polymer ?
#
loop_
_entity_poly.entity_id
_entity_poly.type
_entity_poly.pdbx_seq_one_letter_code
_entity_poly.pdbx_strand_id
1 'polypeptide(L)'
;MSIFLFTSKAFVRVSLSLALFWLPSMSAQAVNINTASSVELQSIKGIGEKTAQRIIDERARAGDFESAEDLSIRIKGLGKKRADKMVEDGLVFSHKQTQHTAKPSVVSQEVAAVKKHFKDSSSSSGSGPYLLKIK
;
A
#
# COMPACT_ATOMS: atom_id res chain seq x y z
N MET A 1 -3.93 30.18 -74.13
CA MET A 1 -4.47 30.30 -72.76
C MET A 1 -3.93 29.12 -71.96
N SER A 2 -2.79 29.29 -71.28
CA SER A 2 -2.19 28.26 -70.42
C SER A 2 -2.35 28.69 -68.97
N ILE A 3 -2.99 27.82 -68.19
CA ILE A 3 -3.43 28.05 -66.82
C ILE A 3 -2.24 27.86 -65.86
N PHE A 4 -2.17 28.76 -64.89
CA PHE A 4 -1.13 28.95 -63.88
C PHE A 4 -1.08 27.85 -62.80
N LEU A 5 0.15 27.62 -62.30
CA LEU A 5 0.56 27.40 -60.90
C LEU A 5 -0.02 26.21 -60.10
N PHE A 6 0.86 25.25 -59.79
CA PHE A 6 0.78 24.48 -58.56
C PHE A 6 2.12 24.50 -57.81
N THR A 7 2.47 25.67 -57.29
CA THR A 7 3.45 25.79 -56.20
C THR A 7 2.69 25.75 -54.87
N SER A 8 2.79 24.67 -54.11
CA SER A 8 2.63 24.79 -52.66
C SER A 8 3.37 23.70 -51.89
N LYS A 9 4.51 24.11 -51.34
CA LYS A 9 5.33 23.40 -50.37
C LYS A 9 4.65 23.47 -48.99
N ALA A 10 3.39 23.03 -48.91
CA ALA A 10 2.57 23.09 -47.69
C ALA A 10 2.06 21.71 -47.24
N PHE A 11 2.22 20.68 -48.06
CA PHE A 11 1.65 19.36 -47.77
C PHE A 11 2.49 18.51 -46.79
N VAL A 12 3.79 18.80 -46.65
CA VAL A 12 4.69 18.00 -45.78
C VAL A 12 4.52 18.32 -44.29
N ARG A 13 3.90 19.46 -43.94
CA ARG A 13 3.70 19.87 -42.53
C ARG A 13 2.39 19.38 -41.91
N VAL A 14 1.44 18.90 -42.72
CA VAL A 14 0.15 18.38 -42.23
C VAL A 14 0.20 16.86 -41.97
N SER A 15 1.24 16.16 -42.48
CA SER A 15 1.38 14.71 -42.34
C SER A 15 2.04 14.23 -41.03
N LEU A 16 2.48 15.13 -40.15
CA LEU A 16 3.08 14.77 -38.85
C LEU A 16 2.04 14.67 -37.70
N SER A 17 0.77 14.97 -37.98
CA SER A 17 -0.28 15.10 -36.95
C SER A 17 -1.21 13.90 -36.82
N LEU A 18 -0.93 12.77 -37.50
CA LEU A 18 -1.79 11.58 -37.50
C LEU A 18 -1.02 10.27 -37.27
N ALA A 19 0.04 10.30 -36.44
CA ALA A 19 0.82 9.13 -36.05
C ALA A 19 1.00 9.01 -34.52
N LEU A 20 0.06 9.56 -33.73
CA LEU A 20 -0.07 9.28 -32.29
C LEU A 20 -1.23 8.32 -32.00
N PHE A 21 -1.54 7.44 -32.95
CA PHE A 21 -2.51 6.37 -32.75
C PHE A 21 -1.75 5.10 -32.35
N TRP A 22 -2.09 4.57 -31.19
CA TRP A 22 -1.48 3.41 -30.52
C TRP A 22 -0.20 3.66 -29.73
N LEU A 23 -0.34 4.29 -28.56
CA LEU A 23 0.48 3.88 -27.42
C LEU A 23 -0.15 2.61 -26.82
N PRO A 24 0.57 1.48 -26.72
CA PRO A 24 0.10 0.35 -25.92
C PRO A 24 -0.01 0.79 -24.46
N SER A 25 -1.21 0.66 -23.88
CA SER A 25 -1.44 0.92 -22.47
C SER A 25 -0.73 -0.18 -21.66
N MET A 26 0.34 0.17 -20.95
CA MET A 26 0.97 -0.74 -19.98
C MET A 26 0.01 -0.89 -18.80
N SER A 27 -0.82 -1.93 -18.84
CA SER A 27 -1.65 -2.32 -17.70
C SER A 27 -0.73 -2.88 -16.63
N ALA A 28 -0.64 -2.20 -15.48
CA ALA A 28 0.03 -2.75 -14.31
C ALA A 28 -0.82 -3.89 -13.76
N GLN A 29 -0.35 -5.14 -13.88
CA GLN A 29 -1.00 -6.28 -13.23
C GLN A 29 -0.82 -6.18 -11.71
N ALA A 30 -1.93 -6.06 -11.00
CA ALA A 30 -1.94 -6.18 -9.55
C ALA A 30 -1.70 -7.65 -9.16
N VAL A 31 -0.72 -7.90 -8.29
CA VAL A 31 -0.37 -9.23 -7.80
C VAL A 31 -0.84 -9.37 -6.35
N ASN A 32 -1.72 -10.34 -6.10
CA ASN A 32 -2.23 -10.57 -4.76
C ASN A 32 -1.25 -11.42 -3.94
N ILE A 33 -0.75 -10.88 -2.83
CA ILE A 33 0.24 -11.57 -2.01
C ILE A 33 -0.25 -12.89 -1.39
N ASN A 34 -1.53 -12.99 -1.05
CA ASN A 34 -2.07 -14.14 -0.34
C ASN A 34 -2.19 -15.35 -1.29
N THR A 35 -2.49 -15.09 -2.56
CA THR A 35 -2.73 -16.14 -3.56
C THR A 35 -1.59 -16.33 -4.56
N ALA A 36 -0.66 -15.37 -4.67
CA ALA A 36 0.39 -15.41 -5.68
C ALA A 36 1.34 -16.61 -5.52
N SER A 37 1.85 -17.06 -6.67
CA SER A 37 2.95 -18.00 -6.80
C SER A 37 4.30 -17.30 -6.60
N SER A 38 5.37 -18.08 -6.38
CA SER A 38 6.73 -17.55 -6.21
C SER A 38 7.17 -16.70 -7.41
N VAL A 39 6.79 -17.09 -8.63
CA VAL A 39 7.15 -16.39 -9.86
C VAL A 39 6.40 -15.07 -9.98
N GLU A 40 5.11 -15.05 -9.64
CA GLU A 40 4.30 -13.82 -9.64
C GLU A 40 4.79 -12.82 -8.60
N LEU A 41 5.14 -13.28 -7.39
CA LEU A 41 5.74 -12.41 -6.37
C LEU A 41 7.06 -11.81 -6.87
N GLN A 42 7.91 -12.58 -7.54
CA GLN A 42 9.18 -12.09 -8.10
C GLN A 42 9.01 -11.07 -9.24
N SER A 43 7.83 -10.96 -9.84
CA SER A 43 7.54 -9.91 -10.82
C SER A 43 7.50 -8.51 -10.20
N ILE A 44 7.24 -8.42 -8.88
CA ILE A 44 7.24 -7.17 -8.14
C ILE A 44 8.67 -6.75 -7.83
N LYS A 45 9.02 -5.54 -8.26
CA LYS A 45 10.36 -4.99 -8.05
C LYS A 45 10.70 -4.94 -6.56
N GLY A 46 11.82 -5.57 -6.20
CA GLY A 46 12.28 -5.67 -4.81
C GLY A 46 11.87 -6.96 -4.09
N ILE A 47 11.05 -7.82 -4.70
CA ILE A 47 10.91 -9.23 -4.30
C ILE A 47 11.93 -10.06 -5.07
N GLY A 48 12.88 -10.66 -4.34
CA GLY A 48 13.73 -11.72 -4.88
C GLY A 48 13.23 -13.10 -4.46
N GLU A 49 13.83 -14.15 -5.02
CA GLU A 49 13.51 -15.55 -4.74
C GLU A 49 13.43 -15.87 -3.23
N LYS A 50 14.42 -15.42 -2.44
CA LYS A 50 14.44 -15.62 -0.98
C LYS A 50 13.28 -14.94 -0.26
N THR A 51 12.87 -13.77 -0.73
CA THR A 51 11.73 -13.04 -0.14
C THR A 51 10.42 -13.71 -0.53
N ALA A 52 10.27 -14.12 -1.79
CA ALA A 52 9.10 -14.84 -2.28
C ALA A 52 8.87 -16.15 -1.53
N GLN A 53 9.93 -16.94 -1.32
CA GLN A 53 9.84 -18.17 -0.51
C GLN A 53 9.40 -17.86 0.93
N ARG A 54 9.96 -16.83 1.57
CA ARG A 54 9.53 -16.42 2.91
C ARG A 54 8.06 -16.01 2.96
N ILE A 55 7.56 -15.26 1.97
CA ILE A 55 6.13 -14.91 1.89
C ILE A 55 5.28 -16.19 1.90
N ILE A 56 5.67 -17.18 1.09
CA ILE A 56 4.96 -18.46 0.97
C ILE A 56 5.03 -19.28 2.27
N ASP A 57 6.16 -19.28 2.95
CA ASP A 57 6.31 -19.98 4.24
C ASP A 57 5.51 -19.29 5.34
N GLU A 58 5.53 -17.96 5.38
CA GLU A 58 4.81 -17.18 6.37
C GLU A 58 3.30 -17.29 6.20
N ARG A 59 2.76 -17.29 4.96
CA ARG A 59 1.32 -17.55 4.75
C ARG A 59 0.92 -18.94 5.25
N ALA A 60 1.80 -19.92 5.12
CA ALA A 60 1.52 -21.29 5.57
C ALA A 60 1.56 -21.41 7.11
N ARG A 61 2.36 -20.57 7.79
CA ARG A 61 2.53 -20.58 9.24
C ARG A 61 1.55 -19.66 9.99
N ALA A 62 1.42 -18.41 9.54
CA ALA A 62 0.71 -17.34 10.22
C ALA A 62 -0.62 -16.95 9.54
N GLY A 63 -0.91 -17.51 8.37
CA GLY A 63 -2.10 -17.17 7.58
C GLY A 63 -1.90 -15.94 6.70
N ASP A 64 -3.01 -15.42 6.17
CA ASP A 64 -3.01 -14.33 5.19
C ASP A 64 -2.36 -13.04 5.70
N PHE A 65 -1.81 -12.27 4.75
CA PHE A 65 -1.30 -10.93 5.01
C PHE A 65 -2.40 -9.91 4.88
N GLU A 66 -2.45 -9.02 5.87
CA GLU A 66 -3.45 -7.96 5.90
C GLU A 66 -2.90 -6.63 5.34
N SER A 67 -1.66 -6.29 5.67
CA SER A 67 -1.13 -4.96 5.38
C SER A 67 0.34 -4.99 4.96
N ALA A 68 0.78 -3.87 4.37
CA ALA A 68 2.20 -3.64 4.09
C ALA A 68 3.03 -3.62 5.38
N GLU A 69 2.47 -3.10 6.47
CA GLU A 69 3.08 -3.14 7.80
C GLU A 69 3.28 -4.56 8.30
N ASP A 70 2.24 -5.39 8.23
CA ASP A 70 2.27 -6.79 8.67
C ASP A 70 3.31 -7.60 7.89
N LEU A 71 3.36 -7.39 6.57
CA LEU A 71 4.39 -7.96 5.69
C LEU A 71 5.80 -7.56 6.15
N SER A 72 6.01 -6.28 6.49
CA SER A 72 7.31 -5.77 6.96
C SER A 72 7.75 -6.33 8.32
N ILE A 73 6.79 -6.63 9.20
CA ILE A 73 7.07 -7.19 10.53
C ILE A 73 7.38 -8.68 10.43
N ARG A 74 6.61 -9.43 9.65
CA ARG A 74 6.78 -10.89 9.50
C ARG A 74 8.02 -11.26 8.69
N ILE A 75 8.38 -10.46 7.68
CA ILE A 75 9.48 -10.78 6.77
C ILE A 75 10.77 -10.05 7.15
N LYS A 76 11.72 -10.80 7.71
CA LYS A 76 13.04 -10.29 8.11
C LYS A 76 13.78 -9.64 6.94
N GLY A 77 14.17 -8.38 7.12
CA GLY A 77 14.91 -7.58 6.14
C GLY A 77 14.04 -6.75 5.20
N LEU A 78 12.71 -6.80 5.36
CA LEU A 78 11.76 -6.01 4.60
C LEU A 78 11.27 -4.84 5.46
N GLY A 79 11.81 -3.64 5.21
CA GLY A 79 11.40 -2.45 5.95
C GLY A 79 10.12 -1.83 5.40
N LYS A 80 9.43 -1.02 6.22
CA LYS A 80 8.16 -0.34 5.86
C LYS A 80 8.21 0.36 4.50
N LYS A 81 9.26 1.15 4.23
CA LYS A 81 9.44 1.85 2.95
C LYS A 81 9.50 0.90 1.73
N ARG A 82 10.05 -0.31 1.91
CA ARG A 82 10.09 -1.30 0.83
C ARG A 82 8.71 -1.91 0.63
N ALA A 83 8.02 -2.28 1.71
CA ALA A 83 6.64 -2.77 1.63
C ALA A 83 5.74 -1.75 0.91
N ASP A 84 5.82 -0.47 1.30
CA ASP A 84 5.05 0.62 0.67
C ASP A 84 5.35 0.71 -0.84
N LYS A 85 6.62 0.62 -1.25
CA LYS A 85 7.03 0.61 -2.66
C LYS A 85 6.47 -0.58 -3.44
N MET A 86 6.38 -1.75 -2.81
CA MET A 86 5.84 -2.94 -3.46
C MET A 86 4.35 -2.79 -3.71
N VAL A 87 3.63 -2.12 -2.81
CA VAL A 87 2.21 -1.78 -3.01
C VAL A 87 2.05 -0.78 -4.16
N GLU A 88 2.93 0.23 -4.25
CA GLU A 88 2.98 1.14 -5.41
C GLU A 88 3.25 0.37 -6.72
N ASP A 89 4.10 -0.65 -6.67
CA ASP A 89 4.47 -1.51 -7.81
C ASP A 89 3.38 -2.55 -8.17
N GLY A 90 2.24 -2.56 -7.47
CA GLY A 90 1.08 -3.40 -7.79
C GLY A 90 0.86 -4.59 -6.85
N LEU A 91 1.59 -4.69 -5.74
CA LEU A 91 1.30 -5.68 -4.71
C LEU A 91 -0.01 -5.32 -3.99
N VAL A 92 -1.00 -6.21 -4.02
CA VAL A 92 -2.30 -5.98 -3.38
C VAL A 92 -2.58 -7.00 -2.28
N PHE A 93 -3.32 -6.53 -1.27
CA PHE A 93 -3.87 -7.34 -0.18
C PHE A 93 -5.36 -7.53 -0.41
N SER A 94 -5.92 -8.66 0.01
CA SER A 94 -7.31 -9.04 -0.30
C SER A 94 -8.36 -8.10 0.31
N HIS A 95 -7.97 -7.22 1.24
CA HIS A 95 -8.79 -6.11 1.68
C HIS A 95 -8.10 -4.78 1.36
N LYS A 96 -8.81 -3.89 0.67
CA LYS A 96 -8.37 -2.51 0.41
C LYS A 96 -8.05 -1.82 1.73
N GLN A 97 -6.76 -1.70 2.04
CA GLN A 97 -6.31 -0.74 3.05
C GLN A 97 -6.38 0.66 2.44
N THR A 98 -7.57 1.27 2.44
CA THR A 98 -7.66 2.73 2.45
C THR A 98 -7.09 3.19 3.78
N GLN A 99 -5.81 3.57 3.83
CA GLN A 99 -5.25 4.67 4.62
C GLN A 99 -3.71 4.67 4.55
N HIS A 100 -3.15 5.14 3.44
CA HIS A 100 -1.82 5.78 3.44
C HIS A 100 -1.90 7.17 2.78
N THR A 101 -2.76 8.00 3.38
CA THR A 101 -2.58 9.45 3.50
C THR A 101 -2.72 9.70 5.01
N ALA A 102 -1.86 10.37 5.77
CA ALA A 102 -0.90 11.42 5.48
C ALA A 102 0.09 11.59 6.65
N LYS A 103 1.19 12.32 6.41
CA LYS A 103 1.99 13.01 7.45
C LYS A 103 1.11 14.01 8.23
N PRO A 104 1.49 14.39 9.47
CA PRO A 104 0.57 14.80 10.53
C PRO A 104 0.03 16.21 10.33
N SER A 105 -1.30 16.39 10.42
CA SER A 105 -1.96 17.68 10.69
C SER A 105 -3.44 17.48 10.98
N VAL A 106 -3.85 17.91 12.19
CA VAL A 106 -5.22 18.27 12.63
C VAL A 106 -6.21 17.12 12.89
N VAL A 107 -6.37 16.72 14.16
CA VAL A 107 -7.57 17.04 14.99
C VAL A 107 -7.15 17.04 16.47
N SER A 108 -6.56 18.16 16.91
CA SER A 108 -6.84 18.67 18.25
C SER A 108 -7.99 19.64 18.08
N GLN A 109 -9.20 19.23 18.48
CA GLN A 109 -10.29 20.04 19.04
C GLN A 109 -11.62 19.29 18.95
N GLU A 110 -11.86 18.38 19.90
CA GLU A 110 -13.18 18.17 20.50
C GLU A 110 -13.01 17.46 21.85
N VAL A 111 -12.50 18.19 22.85
CA VAL A 111 -12.62 17.82 24.27
C VAL A 111 -12.60 19.10 25.11
N ALA A 112 -13.69 19.86 25.03
CA ALA A 112 -14.02 20.86 26.05
C ALA A 112 -15.54 21.08 26.11
N ALA A 113 -16.11 20.84 27.29
CA ALA A 113 -17.52 20.93 27.71
C ALA A 113 -18.38 19.70 27.35
N VAL A 114 -18.85 18.89 28.30
CA VAL A 114 -19.65 19.30 29.47
C VAL A 114 -19.31 18.46 30.70
N LYS A 115 -18.91 19.17 31.76
CA LYS A 115 -18.86 18.72 33.15
C LYS A 115 -20.21 19.06 33.78
N LYS A 116 -20.93 18.08 34.35
CA LYS A 116 -21.64 18.22 35.64
C LYS A 116 -22.29 16.91 36.11
N HIS A 117 -22.08 16.67 37.41
CA HIS A 117 -22.86 15.82 38.33
C HIS A 117 -22.80 14.29 38.15
N PHE A 118 -21.81 13.67 38.78
CA PHE A 118 -22.14 12.79 39.92
C PHE A 118 -20.97 12.78 40.90
N LYS A 119 -21.14 13.57 41.96
CA LYS A 119 -20.43 13.43 43.22
C LYS A 119 -21.07 12.21 43.90
N ASP A 120 -20.27 11.23 44.29
CA ASP A 120 -20.30 10.64 45.63
C ASP A 120 -19.31 9.46 45.74
N SER A 121 -18.63 9.43 46.88
CA SER A 121 -17.95 8.28 47.52
C SER A 121 -16.84 7.56 46.73
N SER A 122 -15.56 7.83 46.96
CA SER A 122 -14.76 7.28 48.08
C SER A 122 -15.05 5.80 48.42
N SER A 123 -14.20 4.88 47.98
CA SER A 123 -13.56 3.86 48.85
C SER A 123 -12.76 2.83 48.04
N SER A 124 -11.52 2.62 48.52
CA SER A 124 -10.75 1.37 48.54
C SER A 124 -10.83 0.38 47.37
N SER A 125 -9.68 0.07 46.76
CA SER A 125 -9.19 -1.32 46.76
C SER A 125 -7.71 -1.34 46.40
N GLY A 126 -6.85 -1.35 47.42
CA GLY A 126 -5.42 -1.52 47.27
C GLY A 126 -5.07 -2.98 46.95
N SER A 127 -4.00 -3.13 46.16
CA SER A 127 -3.08 -4.27 46.12
C SER A 127 -3.73 -5.68 46.13
N GLY A 128 -3.92 -6.23 44.93
CA GLY A 128 -4.17 -7.67 44.76
C GLY A 128 -3.00 -8.52 45.30
N PRO A 129 -3.26 -9.59 46.06
CA PRO A 129 -2.22 -10.38 46.71
C PRO A 129 -1.69 -11.46 45.76
N TYR A 130 -0.51 -11.23 45.18
CA TYR A 130 0.32 -12.31 44.64
C TYR A 130 1.64 -12.36 45.42
N LEU A 131 1.64 -12.98 46.61
CA LEU A 131 2.86 -13.60 47.13
C LEU A 131 2.56 -14.93 47.83
N LEU A 132 3.15 -15.95 47.21
CA LEU A 132 3.16 -17.36 47.55
C LEU A 132 3.92 -17.61 48.85
N LYS A 133 3.43 -18.63 49.56
CA LYS A 133 3.96 -19.26 50.77
C LYS A 133 5.44 -19.61 50.65
N ILE A 134 6.19 -19.38 51.72
CA ILE A 134 7.38 -20.17 52.07
C ILE A 134 7.26 -20.55 53.55
N LYS A 135 7.58 -21.80 53.82
CA LYS A 135 7.32 -22.55 55.04
C LYS A 135 8.44 -22.37 56.07
#